data_AF-A0AAC9RYS6-F1
#
_entry.id   AF-A0AAC9RYS6-F1
#
_cell.length_a   1.000
_cell.length_b   1.000
_cell.length_c   1.000
_cell.angle_alpha   90.00
_cell.angle_beta   90.00
_cell.angle_gamma   90.00
#
_symmetry.space_group_name_H-M   'P 1'
#
loop_
_entity.id
_entity.type
_entity.pdbx_description
1 polymer ?
#
loop_
_entity_poly.entity_id
_entity_poly.type
_entity_poly.pdbx_seq_one_letter_code
_entity_poly.pdbx_strand_id
1 'polypeptide(L)'
;MLPGLKAGFTLDARLEADSEQLMWLGLCELRVMNDRRWPWLLLVPQRPGAEEIHDMTPLDQAMLTFETNMVAQALKKATGCTKINTGALGNIVRQLHIHVIARSEGDPGWPGPVWGHGLREPYQRSDLRRFAETIKAAL
;
A
#
# COMPACT_ATOMS: atom_id res chain seq x y z
N MET A 1 15.99 16.02 -12.31
CA MET A 1 15.68 14.89 -11.40
C MET A 1 14.17 14.73 -11.42
N LEU A 2 13.64 13.54 -11.73
CA LEU A 2 12.21 13.30 -11.56
C LEU A 2 11.87 13.53 -10.07
N PRO A 3 10.89 14.38 -9.74
CA PRO A 3 10.49 14.55 -8.35
C PRO A 3 10.03 13.20 -7.82
N GLY A 4 10.76 12.64 -6.85
CA GLY A 4 10.32 11.44 -6.14
C GLY A 4 11.16 10.18 -6.30
N LEU A 5 12.42 10.22 -6.76
CA LEU A 5 13.34 9.08 -6.55
C LEU A 5 14.55 9.53 -5.72
N LYS A 6 14.65 9.09 -4.46
CA LYS A 6 15.89 9.28 -3.69
C LYS A 6 17.02 8.44 -4.29
N ALA A 7 18.21 9.01 -4.39
CA ALA A 7 19.39 8.30 -4.87
C ALA A 7 19.61 7.00 -4.08
N GLY A 8 19.79 5.88 -4.77
CA GLY A 8 20.00 4.56 -4.17
C GLY A 8 18.74 3.80 -3.74
N PHE A 9 17.54 4.38 -3.88
CA PHE A 9 16.30 3.62 -3.66
C PHE A 9 15.99 2.75 -4.88
N THR A 10 15.61 1.50 -4.64
CA THR A 10 15.16 0.56 -5.66
C THR A 10 14.04 -0.27 -5.05
N LEU A 11 12.89 -0.34 -5.72
CA LEU A 11 11.79 -1.17 -5.27
C LEU A 11 12.16 -2.65 -5.35
N ASP A 12 11.77 -3.43 -4.35
CA ASP A 12 11.92 -4.88 -4.37
C ASP A 12 11.17 -5.48 -5.56
N ALA A 13 11.82 -6.43 -6.26
CA ALA A 13 11.29 -7.01 -7.48
C ALA A 13 9.94 -7.73 -7.28
N ARG A 14 9.65 -8.26 -6.09
CA ARG A 14 8.34 -8.87 -5.79
C ARG A 14 7.27 -7.82 -5.58
N LEU A 15 7.59 -6.71 -4.90
CA LEU A 15 6.67 -5.58 -4.80
C LEU A 15 6.36 -5.01 -6.19
N GLU A 16 7.36 -4.88 -7.05
CA GLU A 16 7.17 -4.45 -8.44
C GLU A 16 6.27 -5.43 -9.21
N ALA A 17 6.51 -6.73 -9.11
CA ALA A 17 5.75 -7.74 -9.84
C ALA A 17 4.30 -7.92 -9.34
N ASP A 18 4.06 -7.69 -8.05
CA ASP A 18 2.78 -7.99 -7.41
C ASP A 18 1.86 -6.75 -7.27
N SER A 19 2.35 -5.56 -7.61
CA SER A 19 1.60 -4.31 -7.43
C SER A 19 1.86 -3.31 -8.55
N GLU A 20 0.95 -2.35 -8.71
CA GLU A 20 1.05 -1.28 -9.72
C GLU A 20 1.22 0.07 -9.06
N GLN A 21 2.14 0.89 -9.57
CA GLN A 21 2.39 2.24 -9.05
C GLN A 21 1.19 3.16 -9.30
N LEU A 22 0.78 3.90 -8.26
CA LEU A 22 -0.21 4.97 -8.37
C LEU A 22 0.46 6.33 -8.54
N MET A 23 1.24 6.72 -7.56
CA MET A 23 1.89 8.03 -7.48
C MET A 23 2.95 8.04 -6.38
N TRP A 24 3.77 9.08 -6.41
CA TRP A 24 4.65 9.44 -5.31
C TRP A 24 3.92 10.36 -4.33
N LEU A 25 4.05 10.08 -3.04
CA LEU A 25 3.73 11.01 -1.96
C LEU A 25 5.00 11.81 -1.61
N GLY A 26 5.12 12.30 -0.38
CA GLY A 26 6.34 12.95 0.10
C GLY A 26 7.44 11.96 0.46
N LEU A 27 7.10 10.93 1.24
CA LEU A 27 8.00 9.87 1.70
C LEU A 27 7.83 8.58 0.90
N CYS A 28 6.59 8.17 0.66
CA CYS A 28 6.29 6.85 0.11
C CYS A 28 5.99 6.86 -1.39
N GLU A 29 6.33 5.75 -2.05
CA GLU A 29 5.62 5.33 -3.24
C GLU A 29 4.29 4.70 -2.83
N LEU A 30 3.18 5.13 -3.42
CA LEU A 30 1.87 4.52 -3.23
C LEU A 30 1.59 3.55 -4.38
N ARG A 31 1.24 2.31 -4.04
CA ARG A 31 0.98 1.23 -5.02
C ARG A 31 -0.34 0.52 -4.72
N VAL A 32 -0.96 -0.10 -5.73
CA VAL A 32 -2.12 -1.01 -5.58
C VAL A 32 -1.62 -2.44 -5.66
N MET A 33 -1.91 -3.25 -4.64
CA MET A 33 -1.68 -4.69 -4.71
C MET A 33 -2.60 -5.30 -5.78
N ASN A 34 -2.06 -6.12 -6.67
CA ASN A 34 -2.81 -6.74 -7.76
C ASN A 34 -3.64 -7.96 -7.30
N ASP A 35 -4.46 -7.76 -6.28
CA ASP A 35 -5.40 -8.74 -5.73
C ASP A 35 -6.77 -8.09 -5.52
N ARG A 36 -7.69 -8.30 -6.46
CA ARG A 36 -8.99 -7.62 -6.49
C ARG A 36 -9.96 -8.07 -5.39
N ARG A 37 -9.62 -9.10 -4.62
CA ARG A 37 -10.45 -9.60 -3.52
C ARG A 37 -10.65 -8.55 -2.44
N TRP A 38 -9.70 -7.62 -2.28
CA TRP A 38 -9.80 -6.49 -1.37
C TRP A 38 -9.21 -5.23 -2.02
N PRO A 39 -9.80 -4.04 -1.81
CA PRO A 39 -9.12 -2.79 -2.13
C PRO A 39 -7.88 -2.64 -1.23
N TRP A 40 -6.70 -2.86 -1.80
CA TRP A 40 -5.46 -3.02 -1.05
C TRP A 40 -4.34 -2.13 -1.62
N LEU A 41 -3.91 -1.18 -0.80
CA LEU A 41 -2.81 -0.25 -1.10
C LEU A 41 -1.55 -0.62 -0.31
N LEU A 42 -0.40 -0.26 -0.88
CA LEU A 42 0.92 -0.36 -0.26
C LEU A 42 1.57 1.02 -0.22
N LEU A 43 2.10 1.42 0.92
CA LEU A 43 3.06 2.53 1.01
C LEU A 43 4.47 1.94 1.13
N VAL A 44 5.38 2.36 0.25
CA VAL A 44 6.80 1.95 0.29
C VAL A 44 7.66 3.18 0.56
N PRO A 45 8.17 3.39 1.78
CA PRO A 45 9.03 4.53 2.09
C PRO A 45 10.30 4.52 1.26
N GLN A 46 10.65 5.66 0.66
CA GLN A 46 11.85 5.78 -0.16
C GLN A 46 13.12 5.93 0.68
N ARG A 47 13.42 4.93 1.51
CA ARG A 47 14.62 4.86 2.37
C ARG A 47 15.38 3.59 2.03
N PRO A 48 16.52 3.70 1.33
CA PRO A 48 17.33 2.53 0.98
C PRO A 48 17.70 1.73 2.23
N GLY A 49 17.50 0.42 2.19
CA GLY A 49 17.86 -0.50 3.28
C GLY A 49 16.96 -0.50 4.51
N ALA A 50 15.87 0.29 4.54
CA ALA A 50 14.90 0.21 5.64
C ALA A 50 14.10 -1.09 5.53
N GLU A 51 14.13 -1.90 6.59
CA GLU A 51 13.30 -3.11 6.72
C GLU A 51 12.18 -2.90 7.75
N GLU A 52 12.49 -2.16 8.81
CA GLU A 52 11.60 -1.86 9.91
C GLU A 52 11.30 -0.36 10.03
N ILE A 53 10.16 0.00 10.62
CA ILE A 53 9.79 1.42 10.84
C ILE A 53 10.86 2.14 11.67
N HIS A 54 11.44 1.45 12.65
CA HIS A 54 12.43 2.02 13.56
C HIS A 54 13.83 2.20 12.92
N ASP A 55 14.08 1.68 11.71
CA ASP A 55 15.31 1.94 10.96
C ASP A 55 15.33 3.37 10.38
N MET A 56 14.15 3.99 10.22
CA MET A 56 14.02 5.32 9.65
C MET A 56 14.23 6.42 10.69
N THR A 57 14.53 7.63 10.23
CA THR A 57 14.64 8.80 11.11
C THR A 57 13.31 9.10 11.80
N PRO A 58 13.30 9.75 12.99
CA PRO A 58 12.06 10.13 13.66
C PRO A 58 11.11 10.98 12.81
N LEU A 59 11.68 11.85 11.96
CA LEU A 59 10.90 12.65 11.02
C LEU A 59 10.23 11.78 9.95
N ASP A 60 10.94 10.79 9.42
CA ASP A 60 10.38 9.83 8.47
C ASP A 60 9.31 8.94 9.09
N GLN A 61 9.48 8.52 10.34
CA GLN A 61 8.46 7.76 11.07
C GLN A 61 7.16 8.58 11.24
N ALA A 62 7.30 9.87 11.58
CA ALA A 62 6.17 10.80 11.67
C ALA A 62 5.50 11.01 10.31
N MET A 63 6.29 11.21 9.24
CA MET A 63 5.78 11.32 7.87
C MET A 63 5.09 10.04 7.39
N LEU A 64 5.64 8.86 7.70
CA LEU A 64 5.02 7.58 7.37
C LEU A 64 3.65 7.44 8.04
N THR A 65 3.55 7.84 9.31
CA THR A 65 2.29 7.83 10.06
C THR A 65 1.27 8.77 9.42
N PHE A 66 1.70 9.98 9.04
CA PHE A 66 0.84 10.96 8.36
C PHE A 66 0.32 10.42 7.03
N GLU A 67 1.21 9.92 6.16
CA GLU A 67 0.83 9.39 4.84
C GLU A 67 -0.05 8.14 4.96
N THR A 68 0.26 7.22 5.88
CA THR A 68 -0.55 6.02 6.12
C THR A 68 -1.97 6.40 6.52
N ASN A 69 -2.13 7.38 7.42
CA ASN A 69 -3.44 7.85 7.86
C ASN A 69 -4.23 8.56 6.76
N MET A 70 -3.56 9.40 5.97
CA MET A 70 -4.15 10.08 4.82
C MET A 70 -4.67 9.06 3.79
N VAL A 71 -3.86 8.06 3.43
CA VAL A 71 -4.23 6.99 2.51
C VAL A 71 -5.36 6.13 3.07
N ALA A 72 -5.32 5.78 4.37
CA ALA A 72 -6.39 5.03 5.01
C ALA A 72 -7.74 5.76 4.98
N GLN A 73 -7.75 7.07 5.21
CA GLN A 73 -8.97 7.89 5.14
C GLN A 73 -9.51 7.96 3.71
N ALA A 74 -8.65 8.24 2.73
CA ALA A 74 -9.01 8.27 1.31
C ALA A 74 -9.58 6.91 0.86
N LEU A 75 -8.90 5.81 1.19
CA LEU A 75 -9.34 4.46 0.84
C LEU A 75 -10.69 4.11 1.48
N LYS A 76 -10.89 4.45 2.76
CA LYS A 76 -12.18 4.21 3.44
C LYS A 76 -13.31 4.99 2.78
N LYS A 77 -13.09 6.26 2.44
CA LYS A 77 -14.06 7.10 1.75
C LYS A 77 -14.39 6.57 0.35
N ALA A 78 -13.36 6.17 -0.42
CA ALA A 78 -13.52 5.68 -1.78
C ALA A 78 -14.27 4.35 -1.87
N THR A 79 -14.12 3.48 -0.86
CA THR A 79 -14.67 2.12 -0.87
C THR A 79 -15.96 1.96 -0.06
N GLY A 80 -16.25 2.90 0.85
CA GLY A 80 -17.35 2.76 1.81
C GLY A 80 -17.17 1.58 2.77
N CYS A 81 -15.93 1.05 2.92
CA CYS A 81 -15.68 -0.14 3.71
C CYS A 81 -15.99 0.07 5.20
N THR A 82 -16.33 -1.00 5.91
CA THR A 82 -16.63 -0.92 7.35
C THR A 82 -15.37 -0.62 8.16
N LYS A 83 -14.23 -1.20 7.79
CA LYS A 83 -12.97 -1.11 8.54
C LYS A 83 -11.74 -1.02 7.64
N ILE A 84 -10.74 -0.25 8.07
CA ILE A 84 -9.38 -0.30 7.50
C ILE A 84 -8.52 -1.23 8.34
N ASN A 85 -7.75 -2.10 7.68
CA ASN A 85 -6.63 -2.82 8.29
C ASN A 85 -5.31 -2.20 7.81
N THR A 86 -4.39 -2.00 8.75
CA THR A 86 -3.04 -1.47 8.51
C THR A 86 -2.01 -2.43 9.08
N GLY A 87 -0.92 -2.68 8.35
CA GLY A 87 0.13 -3.56 8.86
C GLY A 87 1.48 -3.37 8.17
N ALA A 88 2.55 -3.36 8.96
CA ALA A 88 3.92 -3.58 8.54
C ALA A 88 4.29 -5.02 8.96
N LEU A 89 4.56 -5.90 8.00
CA LEU A 89 4.84 -7.31 8.30
C LEU A 89 6.25 -7.72 7.88
N GLY A 90 6.60 -7.61 6.60
CA GLY A 90 7.97 -7.84 6.14
C GLY A 90 8.47 -9.29 6.07
N ASN A 91 7.68 -10.29 6.51
CA ASN A 91 8.14 -11.68 6.60
C ASN A 91 8.52 -12.33 5.25
N ILE A 92 8.02 -11.85 4.12
CA ILE A 92 8.36 -12.39 2.78
C ILE A 92 9.26 -11.44 2.00
N VAL A 93 8.93 -10.16 2.00
CA VAL A 93 9.73 -9.07 1.42
C VAL A 93 10.22 -8.19 2.56
N ARG A 94 11.54 -8.10 2.73
CA ARG A 94 12.16 -7.34 3.82
C ARG A 94 12.00 -5.83 3.68
N GLN A 95 12.08 -5.31 2.46
CA GLN A 95 11.95 -3.87 2.21
C GLN A 95 10.68 -3.34 2.87
N LEU A 96 10.82 -2.33 3.72
CA LEU A 96 9.73 -1.77 4.49
C LEU A 96 8.58 -1.36 3.58
N HIS A 97 7.39 -1.88 3.87
CA HIS A 97 6.15 -1.50 3.21
C HIS A 97 4.97 -1.62 4.18
N ILE A 98 4.02 -0.69 4.05
CA ILE A 98 2.82 -0.64 4.88
C ILE A 98 1.63 -1.04 4.03
N HIS A 99 0.93 -2.08 4.45
CA HIS A 99 -0.36 -2.45 3.88
C HIS A 99 -1.45 -1.56 4.44
N VAL A 100 -2.34 -1.06 3.56
CA VAL A 100 -3.57 -0.35 3.92
C VAL A 100 -4.71 -0.98 3.13
N ILE A 101 -5.61 -1.67 3.83
CA ILE A 101 -6.60 -2.57 3.22
C ILE A 101 -8.00 -2.19 3.68
N ALA A 102 -8.92 -2.02 2.71
CA ALA A 102 -10.33 -1.84 2.96
C ALA A 102 -11.01 -3.19 3.23
N ARG A 103 -11.76 -3.27 4.33
CA ARG A 103 -12.42 -4.49 4.80
C ARG A 103 -13.90 -4.26 5.07
N SER A 104 -14.71 -5.26 4.75
CA SER A 104 -16.15 -5.28 5.01
C SER A 104 -16.59 -6.66 5.47
N GLU A 105 -17.68 -6.71 6.25
CA GLU A 105 -18.31 -7.98 6.61
C GLU A 105 -18.68 -8.77 5.36
N GLY A 106 -18.30 -10.04 5.32
CA GLY A 106 -18.53 -10.93 4.17
C GLY A 106 -17.46 -10.84 3.07
N ASP A 107 -16.44 -9.98 3.20
CA ASP A 107 -15.27 -10.06 2.32
C ASP A 107 -14.50 -11.38 2.52
N PRO A 108 -13.75 -11.85 1.52
CA PRO A 108 -12.95 -13.07 1.66
C PRO A 108 -12.05 -12.99 2.89
N GLY A 109 -12.08 -14.03 3.73
CA GLY A 109 -11.26 -14.11 4.93
C GLY A 109 -11.77 -13.30 6.14
N TRP A 110 -12.90 -12.59 6.07
CA TRP A 110 -13.49 -11.94 7.26
C TRP A 110 -13.88 -12.96 8.37
N PRO A 111 -13.66 -12.67 9.67
CA PRO A 111 -13.02 -11.48 10.27
C PRO A 111 -11.49 -11.59 10.39
N GLY A 112 -10.89 -12.62 9.81
CA GLY A 112 -9.46 -12.87 9.82
C GLY A 112 -8.63 -11.95 8.90
N PRO A 113 -7.30 -12.13 8.92
CA PRO A 113 -6.38 -11.39 8.06
C PRO A 113 -6.50 -11.79 6.58
N VAL A 114 -6.19 -10.85 5.69
CA VAL A 114 -6.07 -11.12 4.24
C VAL A 114 -4.77 -11.86 3.89
N TRP A 115 -3.72 -11.65 4.69
CA TRP A 115 -2.40 -12.22 4.43
C TRP A 115 -2.42 -13.75 4.54
N GLY A 116 -2.01 -14.43 3.47
CA GLY A 116 -2.03 -15.89 3.38
C GLY A 116 -3.42 -16.50 3.15
N HIS A 117 -4.46 -15.69 2.96
CA HIS A 117 -5.80 -16.18 2.69
C HIS A 117 -6.01 -16.44 1.20
N GLY A 118 -6.20 -17.70 0.81
CA GLY A 118 -6.56 -18.11 -0.55
C GLY A 118 -5.55 -17.75 -1.63
N LEU A 119 -5.97 -17.84 -2.90
CA LEU A 119 -5.15 -17.49 -4.06
C LEU A 119 -5.49 -16.09 -4.56
N ARG A 120 -4.44 -15.34 -4.96
CA ARG A 120 -4.57 -14.00 -5.55
C ARG A 120 -5.48 -14.02 -6.77
N GLU A 121 -6.40 -13.06 -6.84
CA GLU A 121 -7.22 -12.82 -8.03
C GLU A 121 -6.79 -11.49 -8.68
N PRO A 122 -6.02 -11.51 -9.79
CA PRO A 122 -5.58 -10.27 -10.43
C PRO A 122 -6.73 -9.41 -10.92
N TYR A 123 -6.53 -8.09 -10.93
CA TYR A 123 -7.45 -7.17 -11.58
C TYR A 123 -7.41 -7.34 -13.10
N GLN A 124 -8.55 -7.10 -13.74
CA GLN A 124 -8.56 -6.72 -15.15
C GLN A 124 -7.94 -5.32 -15.28
N ARG A 125 -7.18 -5.08 -16.35
CA ARG A 125 -6.42 -3.82 -16.54
C ARG A 125 -7.30 -2.58 -16.47
N SER A 126 -8.52 -2.64 -17.00
CA SER A 126 -9.49 -1.54 -16.95
C SER A 126 -9.97 -1.23 -15.54
N ASP A 127 -10.20 -2.26 -14.73
CA ASP A 127 -10.72 -2.10 -13.38
C ASP A 127 -9.64 -1.62 -12.42
N LEU A 128 -8.40 -2.10 -12.59
CA LEU A 128 -7.26 -1.58 -11.87
C LEU A 128 -7.04 -0.10 -12.15
N ARG A 129 -7.09 0.29 -13.42
CA ARG A 129 -6.97 1.71 -13.81
C ARG A 129 -8.09 2.56 -13.22
N ARG A 130 -9.33 2.08 -13.25
CA ARG A 130 -10.47 2.81 -12.67
C ARG A 130 -10.29 3.01 -11.17
N PHE A 131 -9.94 1.94 -10.45
CA PHE A 131 -9.67 1.99 -9.02
C PHE A 131 -8.51 2.94 -8.69
N ALA A 132 -7.43 2.87 -9.46
CA ALA A 132 -6.29 3.78 -9.36
C ALA A 132 -6.71 5.25 -9.46
N GLU A 133 -7.50 5.62 -10.47
CA GLU A 133 -7.99 6.99 -10.63
C GLU A 133 -8.96 7.42 -9.51
N THR A 134 -9.80 6.50 -9.01
CA THR A 134 -10.64 6.78 -7.85
C THR A 134 -9.81 7.10 -6.60
N ILE A 135 -8.74 6.36 -6.35
CA ILE A 135 -7.87 6.61 -5.20
C ILE A 135 -7.10 7.93 -5.37
N LYS A 136 -6.55 8.21 -6.55
CA LYS A 136 -5.87 9.48 -6.83
C LYS A 136 -6.78 10.69 -6.62
N ALA A 137 -8.06 10.58 -6.99
CA ALA A 137 -9.03 11.66 -6.79
C ALA A 137 -9.50 11.83 -5.33
N ALA A 138 -9.28 10.81 -4.48
CA ALA A 138 -9.65 10.83 -3.07
C ALA A 138 -8.52 11.32 -2.14
N LEU A 139 -7.30 11.44 -2.68
CA LEU A 139 -6.09 11.96 -2.01
C LEU A 139 -5.91 13.44 -2.32
#